data_AF-A0A2H1VT00-F1
#
_entry.id   AF-A0A2H1VT00-F1
#
_cell.length_a   1.000
_cell.length_b   1.000
_cell.length_c   1.000
_cell.angle_alpha   90.00
_cell.angle_beta   90.00
_cell.angle_gamma   90.00
#
_symmetry.space_group_name_H-M   'P 1'
#
loop_
_entity.id
_entity.type
_entity.pdbx_description
1 polymer ?
#
loop_
_entity_poly.entity_id
_entity_poly.type
_entity_poly.pdbx_seq_one_letter_code
_entity_poly.pdbx_strand_id
1 'polypeptide(L)'
;VGAATPIKDDPPNPQKPPLMKPSDLPIYETPHADYVEKLKSKGKSDEVGYVRSMLLAPVRVVREQVQIIVDHTDRAKHSIQDQYTELQDKTGWIFKYLREEDNKQVRYGAVAMGGLTGFIFGLRGGIIRRVFYASATTTAMGYVCFPEETKDIMKSNSALAKQYVNIAYNFLYGVKPGDPQLEVTFPELSFPKDFSEFLDMTVSLASSVKQAVMPPPAKEETKPDEKKE
;
A
#
# COMPACT_ATOMS: atom_id res chain seq x y z
N VAL A 1 78.91 -36.44 -28.66
CA VAL A 1 78.45 -36.29 -27.26
C VAL A 1 76.98 -35.91 -27.30
N GLY A 2 76.08 -36.87 -27.15
CA GLY A 2 74.63 -36.64 -27.18
C GLY A 2 74.13 -36.38 -25.77
N ALA A 3 73.51 -35.23 -25.54
CA ALA A 3 72.89 -34.90 -24.26
C ALA A 3 71.56 -35.67 -24.12
N ALA A 4 71.47 -36.53 -23.11
CA ALA A 4 70.23 -37.22 -22.76
C ALA A 4 69.24 -36.23 -22.15
N THR A 5 68.02 -36.16 -22.70
CA THR A 5 66.88 -35.49 -22.08
C THR A 5 66.45 -36.25 -20.82
N PRO A 6 66.12 -35.58 -19.71
CA PRO A 6 65.65 -36.27 -18.51
C PRO A 6 64.29 -36.93 -18.78
N ILE A 7 64.18 -38.20 -18.38
CA ILE A 7 62.92 -38.94 -18.33
C ILE A 7 62.03 -38.22 -17.32
N LYS A 8 60.86 -37.74 -17.77
CA LYS A 8 59.80 -37.30 -16.86
C LYS A 8 59.16 -38.56 -16.30
N ASP A 9 59.48 -38.89 -15.06
CA ASP A 9 58.71 -39.86 -14.30
C ASP A 9 57.33 -39.26 -14.04
N ASP A 10 56.27 -39.90 -14.54
CA ASP A 10 54.90 -39.53 -14.21
C ASP A 10 54.69 -39.73 -12.69
N PRO A 11 54.14 -38.74 -11.96
CA PRO A 11 53.97 -38.87 -10.52
C PRO A 11 53.00 -40.01 -10.15
N PRO A 12 53.25 -40.71 -9.03
CA PRO A 12 52.42 -41.83 -8.58
C PRO A 12 50.96 -41.41 -8.43
N ASN A 13 50.05 -42.22 -8.96
CA ASN A 13 48.62 -41.96 -8.98
C ASN A 13 48.06 -41.87 -7.52
N PRO A 14 47.61 -40.69 -7.05
CA PRO A 14 47.19 -40.52 -5.67
C PRO A 14 45.90 -41.30 -5.41
N GLN A 15 45.93 -42.17 -4.40
CA GLN A 15 44.80 -42.99 -3.97
C GLN A 15 43.82 -42.16 -3.14
N LYS A 16 42.54 -42.54 -3.14
CA LYS A 16 41.50 -41.87 -2.33
C LYS A 16 41.91 -41.93 -0.85
N PRO A 17 42.10 -40.79 -0.18
CA PRO A 17 42.51 -40.80 1.21
C PRO A 17 41.38 -41.31 2.12
N PRO A 18 41.72 -41.94 3.25
CA PRO A 18 40.75 -42.45 4.21
C PRO A 18 39.94 -41.32 4.86
N LEU A 19 38.74 -41.63 5.38
CA LEU A 19 37.92 -40.68 6.12
C LEU A 19 38.60 -40.35 7.45
N MET A 20 38.90 -39.07 7.72
CA MET A 20 39.53 -38.61 8.95
C MET A 20 38.82 -37.38 9.53
N LYS A 21 39.01 -37.13 10.82
CA LYS A 21 38.47 -35.94 11.51
C LYS A 21 39.34 -34.71 11.19
N PRO A 22 38.81 -33.48 11.30
CA PRO A 22 39.60 -32.27 11.05
C PRO A 22 40.84 -32.11 11.93
N SER A 23 40.86 -32.71 13.12
CA SER A 23 42.00 -32.72 14.05
C SER A 23 43.14 -33.61 13.59
N ASP A 24 42.85 -34.61 12.76
CA ASP A 24 43.79 -35.67 12.37
C ASP A 24 44.38 -35.37 10.98
N LEU A 25 44.24 -34.13 10.52
CA LEU A 25 44.72 -33.69 9.21
C LEU A 25 46.24 -33.50 9.25
N PRO A 26 47.00 -34.09 8.32
CA PRO A 26 48.42 -33.81 8.19
C PRO A 26 48.67 -32.31 7.97
N ILE A 27 49.61 -31.75 8.73
CA ILE A 27 49.91 -30.30 8.71
C ILE A 27 50.76 -29.92 7.48
N TYR A 28 51.63 -30.83 7.04
CA TYR A 28 52.62 -30.58 5.99
C TYR A 28 52.34 -31.33 4.69
N GLU A 29 51.50 -32.37 4.72
CA GLU A 29 51.08 -33.11 3.54
C GLU A 29 49.60 -32.82 3.30
N THR A 30 49.18 -32.69 2.05
CA THR A 30 47.78 -32.47 1.71
C THR A 30 47.21 -33.55 0.80
N PRO A 31 47.21 -34.85 1.20
CA PRO A 31 46.69 -35.93 0.36
C PRO A 31 45.24 -35.70 -0.09
N HIS A 32 44.44 -35.03 0.74
CA HIS A 32 43.07 -34.64 0.41
C HIS A 32 42.99 -33.51 -0.61
N ALA A 33 43.88 -32.52 -0.54
CA ALA A 33 43.91 -31.45 -1.52
C ALA A 33 44.38 -31.98 -2.88
N ASP A 34 45.42 -32.80 -2.90
CA ASP A 34 46.00 -33.38 -4.12
C ASP A 34 44.99 -34.32 -4.81
N TYR A 35 44.26 -35.12 -4.02
CA TYR A 35 43.19 -35.97 -4.53
C TYR A 35 41.99 -35.16 -5.06
N VAL A 36 41.60 -34.08 -4.38
CA VAL A 36 40.53 -33.18 -4.84
C VAL A 36 40.93 -32.44 -6.11
N GLU A 37 42.17 -31.98 -6.20
CA GLU A 37 42.73 -31.35 -7.40
C GLU A 37 42.74 -32.32 -8.58
N LYS A 38 43.09 -33.58 -8.32
CA LYS A 38 42.99 -34.63 -9.34
C LYS A 38 41.56 -34.96 -9.75
N LEU A 39 40.60 -34.97 -8.81
CA LEU A 39 39.18 -35.14 -9.17
C LEU A 39 38.68 -33.96 -10.01
N LYS A 40 39.13 -32.74 -9.71
CA LYS A 40 38.84 -31.55 -10.51
C LYS A 40 39.51 -31.60 -11.88
N SER A 41 40.74 -32.12 -11.97
CA SER A 41 41.44 -32.28 -13.25
C SER A 41 40.84 -33.40 -14.09
N LYS A 42 40.44 -34.52 -13.47
CA LYS A 42 39.74 -35.64 -14.11
C LYS A 42 38.33 -35.24 -14.58
N GLY A 43 37.60 -34.45 -13.79
CA GLY A 43 36.32 -33.88 -14.18
C GLY A 43 36.41 -32.77 -15.24
N LYS A 44 37.61 -32.21 -15.47
CA LYS A 44 37.93 -31.32 -16.60
C LYS A 44 38.43 -32.08 -17.83
N SER A 45 39.03 -33.26 -17.65
CA SER A 45 39.63 -34.08 -18.72
C SER A 45 38.72 -35.18 -19.26
N ASP A 46 37.67 -35.57 -18.53
CA ASP A 46 36.53 -36.25 -19.15
C ASP A 46 36.00 -35.27 -20.19
N GLU A 47 36.20 -35.59 -21.46
CA GLU A 47 35.70 -34.80 -22.57
C GLU A 47 34.21 -34.61 -22.37
N VAL A 48 33.88 -33.46 -21.82
CA VAL A 48 32.52 -33.02 -21.59
C VAL A 48 31.96 -32.95 -22.99
N GLY A 49 31.21 -33.98 -23.41
CA GLY A 49 30.84 -34.14 -24.81
C GLY A 49 30.36 -32.81 -25.38
N TYR A 50 30.75 -32.48 -26.62
CA TYR A 50 30.58 -31.16 -27.24
C TYR A 50 29.22 -30.48 -26.93
N VAL A 51 28.17 -31.28 -26.88
CA VAL A 51 26.80 -30.87 -26.50
C VAL A 51 26.72 -30.34 -25.07
N ARG A 52 27.31 -31.01 -24.08
CA ARG A 52 27.32 -30.60 -22.68
C ARG A 52 28.16 -29.33 -22.47
N SER A 53 29.33 -29.19 -23.09
CA SER A 53 30.10 -27.93 -22.98
C SER A 53 29.36 -26.74 -23.63
N MET A 54 28.67 -26.97 -24.75
CA MET A 54 27.88 -25.94 -25.44
C MET A 54 26.62 -25.54 -24.65
N LEU A 55 25.97 -26.48 -23.95
CA LEU A 55 24.76 -26.22 -23.15
C LEU A 55 25.07 -25.63 -21.75
N LEU A 56 26.27 -25.86 -21.21
CA LEU A 56 26.62 -25.34 -19.88
C LEU A 56 26.69 -23.81 -19.84
N ALA A 57 27.18 -23.16 -20.90
CA ALA A 57 27.26 -21.70 -20.97
C ALA A 57 25.89 -21.00 -20.93
N PRO A 58 24.90 -21.32 -21.79
CA PRO A 58 23.59 -20.68 -21.74
C PRO A 58 22.81 -21.01 -20.46
N VAL A 59 22.86 -22.26 -19.98
CA VAL A 59 22.18 -22.65 -18.73
C VAL A 59 22.76 -21.90 -17.53
N ARG A 60 24.08 -21.67 -17.52
CA ARG A 60 24.73 -20.87 -16.48
C ARG A 60 24.30 -19.42 -16.51
N VAL A 61 24.25 -18.79 -17.68
CA VAL A 61 23.77 -17.41 -17.83
C VAL A 61 22.33 -17.27 -17.36
N VAL A 62 21.44 -18.19 -17.77
CA VAL A 62 20.04 -18.17 -17.32
C VAL A 62 19.95 -18.34 -15.79
N ARG A 63 20.74 -19.25 -15.21
CA ARG A 63 20.77 -19.44 -13.75
C ARG A 63 21.22 -18.19 -13.03
N GLU A 64 22.31 -17.56 -13.47
CA GLU A 64 22.84 -16.34 -12.86
C GLU A 64 21.83 -15.19 -12.95
N GLN A 65 21.15 -15.02 -14.08
CA GLN A 65 20.10 -14.02 -14.24
C GLN A 65 18.90 -14.26 -13.33
N VAL A 66 18.45 -15.52 -13.21
CA VAL A 66 17.37 -15.87 -12.29
C VAL A 66 17.77 -15.61 -10.83
N GLN A 67 19.00 -15.97 -10.45
CA GLN A 67 19.51 -15.71 -9.10
C GLN A 67 19.54 -14.21 -8.79
N ILE A 68 20.00 -13.39 -9.74
CA ILE A 68 20.01 -11.92 -9.60
C ILE A 68 18.58 -11.39 -9.39
N ILE A 69 17.61 -11.84 -10.18
CA ILE A 69 16.22 -11.39 -10.08
C ILE A 69 15.60 -11.80 -8.74
N VAL A 70 15.84 -13.03 -8.30
CA VAL A 70 15.36 -13.53 -7.01
C VAL A 70 15.98 -12.72 -5.87
N ASP A 71 17.30 -12.52 -5.88
CA ASP A 71 18.00 -11.74 -4.87
C ASP A 71 17.51 -10.28 -4.82
N HIS A 72 17.23 -9.67 -5.98
CA HIS A 72 16.65 -8.32 -6.02
C HIS A 72 15.23 -8.26 -5.47
N THR A 73 14.43 -9.29 -5.74
CA THR A 73 13.05 -9.37 -5.25
C THR A 73 13.03 -9.59 -3.74
N ASP A 74 13.88 -10.47 -3.23
CA ASP A 74 13.99 -10.75 -1.79
C ASP A 74 14.48 -9.50 -1.04
N ARG A 75 15.48 -8.79 -1.58
CA ARG A 75 15.94 -7.52 -0.99
C ARG A 75 14.85 -6.45 -0.97
N ALA A 76 14.09 -6.31 -2.06
CA ALA A 76 12.99 -5.35 -2.12
C ALA A 76 11.88 -5.71 -1.11
N LYS A 77 11.53 -7.00 -1.03
CA LYS A 77 10.54 -7.51 -0.08
C LYS A 77 10.95 -7.25 1.36
N HIS A 78 12.19 -7.59 1.73
CA HIS A 78 12.72 -7.35 3.07
C HIS A 78 12.74 -5.84 3.40
N SER A 79 13.21 -5.00 2.49
CA SER A 79 13.19 -3.55 2.71
C SER A 79 11.78 -2.99 2.89
N ILE A 80 10.79 -3.49 2.14
CA ILE A 80 9.39 -3.03 2.29
C ILE A 80 8.83 -3.51 3.63
N GLN A 81 9.10 -4.76 4.00
CA GLN A 81 8.62 -5.33 5.26
C GLN A 81 9.21 -4.61 6.46
N ASP A 82 10.52 -4.33 6.44
CA ASP A 82 11.22 -3.63 7.52
C ASP A 82 10.75 -2.18 7.64
N GLN A 83 10.56 -1.49 6.51
CA GLN A 83 9.99 -0.15 6.53
C GLN A 83 8.53 -0.16 7.02
N TYR A 84 7.75 -1.17 6.67
CA TYR A 84 6.37 -1.26 7.12
C TYR A 84 6.26 -1.39 8.65
N THR A 85 7.04 -2.29 9.25
CA THR A 85 7.06 -2.45 10.71
C THR A 85 7.60 -1.20 11.40
N GLU A 86 8.68 -0.62 10.89
CA GLU A 86 9.24 0.64 11.42
C GLU A 86 8.25 1.80 11.33
N LEU A 87 7.51 1.91 10.22
CA LEU A 87 6.48 2.93 10.04
C LEU A 87 5.31 2.73 11.00
N GLN A 88 4.88 1.49 11.22
CA GLN A 88 3.83 1.20 12.20
C GLN A 88 4.25 1.62 13.61
N ASP A 89 5.47 1.26 14.01
CA ASP A 89 6.00 1.59 15.34
C ASP A 89 6.15 3.11 15.52
N LYS A 90 6.74 3.79 14.53
CA LYS A 90 6.88 5.25 14.53
C LYS A 90 5.54 5.95 14.55
N THR A 91 4.58 5.49 13.76
CA THR A 91 3.22 6.07 13.72
C THR A 91 2.51 5.88 15.06
N GLY A 92 2.64 4.70 15.68
CA GLY A 92 2.09 4.44 17.01
C GLY A 92 2.66 5.37 18.08
N TRP A 93 3.98 5.60 18.05
CA TRP A 93 4.63 6.55 18.94
C TRP A 93 4.18 8.00 18.72
N ILE A 94 4.12 8.45 17.46
CA ILE A 94 3.64 9.81 17.10
C ILE A 94 2.20 9.99 17.56
N PHE A 95 1.34 9.00 17.33
CA PHE A 95 -0.07 9.05 17.73
C PHE A 95 -0.21 9.16 19.25
N LYS A 96 0.60 8.40 20.00
CA LYS A 96 0.64 8.50 21.47
C LYS A 96 1.15 9.86 21.93
N TYR A 97 2.22 10.37 21.32
CA TYR A 97 2.84 11.66 21.65
C TYR A 97 1.90 12.84 21.39
N LEU A 98 1.21 12.84 20.24
CA LEU A 98 0.21 13.86 19.90
C LEU A 98 -1.01 13.81 20.84
N ARG A 99 -1.30 12.65 21.45
CA ARG A 99 -2.42 12.49 22.39
C ARG A 99 -2.02 12.65 23.86
N GLU A 100 -0.76 12.98 24.14
CA GLU A 100 -0.27 13.25 25.50
C GLU A 100 -0.60 14.69 25.93
N GLU A 101 -1.28 14.86 27.08
CA GLU A 101 -1.93 16.14 27.46
C GLU A 101 -0.97 17.30 27.72
N ASP A 102 0.30 17.00 27.97
CA ASP A 102 1.33 17.99 28.26
C ASP A 102 1.74 18.82 27.02
N ASN A 103 1.54 18.26 25.82
CA ASN A 103 2.01 18.85 24.56
C ASN A 103 0.93 19.65 23.81
N LYS A 104 0.10 20.44 24.51
CA LYS A 104 -1.04 21.16 23.90
C LYS A 104 -0.63 22.06 22.73
N GLN A 105 0.51 22.75 22.83
CA GLN A 105 1.03 23.63 21.77
C GLN A 105 1.35 22.86 20.48
N VAL A 106 1.95 21.67 20.61
CA VAL A 106 2.32 20.82 19.46
C VAL A 106 1.08 20.30 18.76
N ARG A 107 0.02 19.97 19.50
CA ARG A 107 -1.27 19.54 18.92
C ARG A 107 -1.92 20.63 18.07
N TYR A 108 -1.99 21.86 18.57
CA TYR A 108 -2.54 22.97 17.78
C TYR A 108 -1.67 23.25 16.55
N GLY A 109 -0.35 23.16 16.69
CA GLY A 109 0.59 23.26 15.56
C GLY A 109 0.32 22.19 14.50
N ALA A 110 0.13 20.93 14.92
CA ALA A 110 -0.18 19.81 14.03
C ALA A 110 -1.50 20.03 13.26
N VAL A 111 -2.55 20.49 13.95
CA VAL A 111 -3.84 20.81 13.32
C VAL A 111 -3.71 21.95 12.31
N ALA A 112 -3.00 23.02 12.67
CA ALA A 112 -2.73 24.13 11.77
C ALA A 112 -1.95 23.70 10.52
N MET A 113 -0.91 22.87 10.69
CA MET A 113 -0.17 22.28 9.57
C MET A 113 -1.05 21.38 8.71
N GLY A 114 -1.96 20.62 9.32
CA GLY A 114 -2.96 19.83 8.60
C GLY A 114 -3.82 20.70 7.68
N GLY A 115 -4.35 21.81 8.21
CA GLY A 115 -5.14 22.76 7.43
C GLY A 115 -4.38 23.46 6.32
N LEU A 116 -3.14 23.89 6.59
CA LEU A 116 -2.27 24.48 5.57
C LEU A 116 -1.94 23.46 4.47
N THR A 117 -1.69 22.22 4.84
CA THR A 117 -1.43 21.12 3.89
C THR A 117 -2.64 20.90 2.99
N GLY A 118 -3.85 20.80 3.55
CA GLY A 118 -5.07 20.71 2.75
C GLY A 118 -5.33 21.93 1.88
N PHE A 119 -5.02 23.13 2.38
CA PHE A 119 -5.12 24.35 1.58
C PHE A 119 -4.19 24.30 0.36
N ILE A 120 -2.94 23.86 0.54
CA ILE A 120 -1.96 23.67 -0.54
C ILE A 120 -2.46 22.66 -1.57
N PHE A 121 -2.96 21.51 -1.12
CA PHE A 121 -3.56 20.51 -2.03
C PHE A 121 -4.80 21.05 -2.76
N GLY A 122 -5.54 21.97 -2.14
CA GLY A 122 -6.70 22.66 -2.74
C GLY A 122 -6.35 23.80 -3.71
N LEU A 123 -5.09 24.25 -3.80
CA LEU A 123 -4.70 25.45 -4.57
C LEU A 123 -5.07 25.38 -6.05
N ARG A 124 -5.05 24.18 -6.64
CA ARG A 124 -5.39 23.96 -8.04
C ARG A 124 -6.89 24.14 -8.34
N GLY A 125 -7.73 24.25 -7.32
CA GLY A 125 -9.15 24.60 -7.45
C GLY A 125 -9.46 26.07 -7.15
N GLY A 126 -10.75 26.41 -7.32
CA GLY A 126 -11.31 27.68 -6.86
C GLY A 126 -11.39 27.77 -5.33
N ILE A 127 -11.88 28.91 -4.82
CA ILE A 127 -11.93 29.23 -3.39
C ILE A 127 -12.69 28.16 -2.59
N ILE A 128 -13.83 27.68 -3.09
CA ILE A 128 -14.64 26.64 -2.42
C ILE A 128 -13.82 25.35 -2.20
N ARG A 129 -13.08 24.92 -3.22
CA ARG A 129 -12.26 23.70 -3.14
C ARG A 129 -11.12 23.88 -2.14
N ARG A 130 -10.50 25.06 -2.10
CA ARG A 130 -9.46 25.37 -1.11
C ARG A 130 -9.99 25.29 0.32
N VAL A 131 -11.14 25.91 0.58
CA VAL A 131 -11.79 25.89 1.90
C VAL A 131 -12.21 24.47 2.28
N PHE A 132 -12.76 23.70 1.35
CA PHE A 132 -13.18 22.31 1.61
C PHE A 132 -12.01 21.39 1.95
N TYR A 133 -10.91 21.45 1.18
CA TYR A 133 -9.75 20.60 1.45
C TYR A 133 -9.04 21.03 2.75
N ALA A 134 -8.93 22.33 3.00
CA ALA A 134 -8.39 22.85 4.25
C ALA A 134 -9.25 22.41 5.45
N SER A 135 -10.58 22.54 5.38
CA SER A 135 -11.47 22.14 6.48
C SER A 135 -11.46 20.63 6.69
N ALA A 136 -11.52 19.82 5.63
CA ALA A 136 -11.48 18.37 5.75
C ALA A 136 -10.20 17.87 6.42
N THR A 137 -9.04 18.38 6.00
CA THR A 137 -7.74 18.01 6.58
C THR A 137 -7.56 18.54 8.00
N THR A 138 -7.98 19.77 8.27
CA THR A 138 -7.96 20.33 9.63
C THR A 138 -8.83 19.50 10.57
N THR A 139 -10.04 19.13 10.16
CA THR A 139 -10.94 18.30 10.95
C THR A 139 -10.39 16.89 11.15
N ALA A 140 -9.80 16.28 10.11
CA ALA A 140 -9.17 14.97 10.23
C ALA A 140 -7.99 15.00 11.23
N MET A 141 -7.14 16.02 11.15
CA MET A 141 -6.00 16.18 12.06
C MET A 141 -6.46 16.55 13.48
N GLY A 142 -7.53 17.36 13.59
CA GLY A 142 -8.20 17.70 14.84
C GLY A 142 -8.78 16.47 15.52
N TYR A 143 -9.39 15.56 14.77
CA TYR A 143 -9.91 14.30 15.29
C TYR A 143 -8.80 13.40 15.85
N VAL A 144 -7.63 13.38 15.20
CA VAL A 144 -6.45 12.63 15.66
C VAL A 144 -5.86 13.24 16.93
N CYS A 145 -5.70 14.56 16.98
CA CYS A 145 -5.05 15.26 18.11
C CYS A 145 -5.99 15.52 19.31
N PHE A 146 -7.28 15.70 19.06
CA PHE A 146 -8.33 16.08 20.02
C PHE A 146 -9.63 15.28 19.77
N PRO A 147 -9.62 13.96 20.02
CA PRO A 147 -10.76 13.10 19.67
C PRO A 147 -12.02 13.40 20.48
N GLU A 148 -11.92 13.78 21.75
CA GLU A 148 -13.10 14.06 22.59
C GLU A 148 -13.72 15.41 22.24
N GLU A 149 -12.90 16.47 22.16
CA GLU A 149 -13.36 17.81 21.75
C GLU A 149 -14.00 17.77 20.34
N THR A 150 -13.38 17.07 19.40
CA THR A 150 -13.89 16.98 18.02
C THR A 150 -15.21 16.22 17.95
N LYS A 151 -15.41 15.15 18.75
CA LYS A 151 -16.68 14.42 18.80
C LYS A 151 -17.81 15.30 19.34
N ASP A 152 -17.56 16.08 20.38
CA ASP A 152 -18.57 16.94 20.99
C ASP A 152 -18.96 18.10 20.06
N ILE A 153 -17.96 18.70 19.40
CA ILE A 153 -18.16 19.72 18.35
C ILE A 153 -18.95 19.12 17.19
N MET A 154 -18.64 17.90 16.76
CA MET A 154 -19.34 17.28 15.64
C MET A 154 -20.79 16.93 15.98
N LYS A 155 -21.05 16.40 17.17
CA LYS A 155 -22.42 16.10 17.64
C LYS A 155 -23.27 17.37 17.72
N SER A 156 -22.76 18.41 18.37
CA SER A 156 -23.48 19.68 18.52
C SER A 156 -23.71 20.39 17.18
N ASN A 157 -22.72 20.39 16.28
CA ASN A 157 -22.85 21.02 14.97
C ASN A 157 -23.71 20.22 13.99
N SER A 158 -23.87 18.91 14.17
CA SER A 158 -24.68 18.09 13.26
C SER A 158 -26.15 18.54 13.20
N ALA A 159 -26.73 18.92 14.35
CA ALA A 159 -28.11 19.41 14.42
C ALA A 159 -28.27 20.75 13.70
N LEU A 160 -27.33 21.67 13.90
CA LEU A 160 -27.30 22.96 13.22
C LEU A 160 -27.08 22.79 11.71
N ALA A 161 -26.18 21.90 11.31
CA ALA A 161 -25.92 21.60 9.91
C ALA A 161 -27.19 21.11 9.20
N LYS A 162 -27.95 20.18 9.82
CA LYS A 162 -29.24 19.71 9.28
C LYS A 162 -30.21 20.88 9.04
N GLN A 163 -30.31 21.82 9.98
CA GLN A 163 -31.17 22.99 9.84
C GLN A 163 -30.73 23.90 8.69
N TYR A 164 -29.43 24.24 8.61
CA TYR A 164 -28.92 25.08 7.53
C TYR A 164 -29.08 24.44 6.15
N VAL A 165 -28.89 23.13 6.04
CA VAL A 165 -29.08 22.44 4.76
C VAL A 165 -30.56 22.42 4.37
N ASN A 166 -31.48 22.18 5.30
CA ASN A 166 -32.92 22.28 5.02
C ASN A 166 -33.32 23.70 4.59
N ILE A 167 -32.79 24.74 5.24
CA ILE A 167 -33.04 26.14 4.85
C ILE A 167 -32.51 26.41 3.45
N ALA A 168 -31.27 26.01 3.16
CA ALA A 168 -30.66 26.20 1.84
C ALA A 168 -31.40 25.43 0.74
N TYR A 169 -31.86 24.22 1.04
CA TYR A 169 -32.66 23.40 0.13
C TYR A 169 -34.01 24.06 -0.18
N ASN A 170 -34.75 24.49 0.85
CA ASN A 170 -36.01 25.21 0.69
C ASN A 170 -35.82 26.53 -0.07
N PHE A 171 -34.70 27.23 0.14
CA PHE A 171 -34.37 28.45 -0.60
C PHE A 171 -34.09 28.18 -2.08
N LEU A 172 -33.30 27.15 -2.40
CA LEU A 172 -32.99 26.77 -3.78
C LEU A 172 -34.25 26.35 -4.55
N TYR A 173 -35.20 25.69 -3.87
CA TYR A 173 -36.48 25.27 -4.46
C TYR A 173 -37.51 26.40 -4.56
N GLY A 174 -37.25 27.58 -3.97
CA GLY A 174 -38.12 28.75 -4.07
C GLY A 174 -39.44 28.63 -3.30
N VAL A 175 -39.46 27.87 -2.21
CA VAL A 175 -40.66 27.63 -1.38
C VAL A 175 -41.12 28.97 -0.76
N LYS A 176 -42.39 29.33 -0.97
CA LYS A 176 -42.97 30.55 -0.39
C LYS A 176 -43.41 30.29 1.05
N PRO A 177 -43.42 31.32 1.92
CA PRO A 177 -43.92 31.16 3.29
C PRO A 177 -45.39 30.74 3.27
N GLY A 178 -45.67 29.45 3.50
CA GLY A 178 -47.01 28.85 3.46
C GLY A 178 -47.09 27.43 2.86
N ASP A 179 -46.09 27.02 2.08
CA ASP A 179 -46.00 25.66 1.53
C ASP A 179 -45.35 24.67 2.54
N PRO A 180 -45.67 23.36 2.49
CA PRO A 180 -45.09 22.38 3.40
C PRO A 180 -43.56 22.33 3.24
N GLN A 181 -42.84 22.47 4.35
CA GLN A 181 -41.37 22.44 4.35
C GLN A 181 -40.90 21.08 3.85
N LEU A 182 -40.03 21.07 2.83
CA LEU A 182 -39.40 19.84 2.36
C LEU A 182 -38.29 19.49 3.35
N GLU A 183 -38.57 18.55 4.25
CA GLU A 183 -37.58 18.04 5.19
C GLU A 183 -36.69 17.04 4.47
N VAL A 184 -35.40 17.40 4.30
CA VAL A 184 -34.42 16.45 3.82
C VAL A 184 -33.96 15.62 5.02
N THR A 185 -34.41 14.37 5.09
CA THR A 185 -33.96 13.41 6.10
C THR A 185 -32.52 13.01 5.78
N PHE A 186 -31.55 13.80 6.23
CA PHE A 186 -30.16 13.37 6.16
C PHE A 186 -29.97 12.17 7.07
N PRO A 187 -29.44 11.03 6.55
CA PRO A 187 -29.03 9.94 7.42
C PRO A 187 -28.08 10.51 8.48
N GLU A 188 -28.18 10.01 9.71
CA GLU A 188 -27.29 10.48 10.76
C GLU A 188 -25.85 10.30 10.30
N LEU A 189 -25.07 11.39 10.36
CA LEU A 189 -23.65 11.42 10.03
C LEU A 189 -22.86 10.63 11.07
N SER A 190 -23.11 9.32 11.15
CA SER A 190 -22.12 8.39 11.66
C SER A 190 -20.99 8.36 10.65
N PHE A 191 -19.76 8.54 11.13
CA PHE A 191 -18.59 8.31 10.28
C PHE A 191 -18.70 6.90 9.69
N PRO A 192 -18.73 6.74 8.35
CA PRO A 192 -18.73 5.42 7.74
C PRO A 192 -17.50 4.69 8.26
N LYS A 193 -17.71 3.51 8.83
CA LYS A 193 -16.60 2.69 9.30
C LYS A 193 -15.86 2.06 8.12
N ASP A 194 -16.55 1.91 7.00
CA ASP A 194 -16.05 1.28 5.79
C ASP A 194 -16.29 2.12 4.52
N PHE A 195 -15.41 1.95 3.52
CA PHE A 195 -15.54 2.59 2.21
C PHE A 195 -16.80 2.14 1.45
N SER A 196 -17.27 0.92 1.70
CA SER A 196 -18.54 0.42 1.15
C SER A 196 -19.73 1.21 1.67
N GLU A 197 -19.78 1.51 2.96
CA GLU A 197 -20.84 2.35 3.54
C GLU A 197 -20.80 3.77 2.97
N PHE A 198 -19.62 4.30 2.67
CA PHE A 198 -19.49 5.60 1.99
C PHE A 198 -20.01 5.55 0.55
N LEU A 199 -19.70 4.48 -0.19
CA LEU A 199 -20.22 4.31 -1.55
C LEU A 199 -21.73 4.13 -1.53
N ASP A 200 -22.28 3.32 -0.63
CA ASP A 200 -23.72 3.12 -0.49
C ASP A 200 -24.44 4.41 -0.05
N MET A 201 -23.84 5.20 0.85
CA MET A 201 -24.33 6.53 1.18
C MET A 201 -24.29 7.48 -0.02
N THR A 202 -23.23 7.43 -0.84
CA THR A 202 -23.11 8.27 -2.04
C THR A 202 -24.13 7.86 -3.11
N VAL A 203 -24.31 6.55 -3.31
CA VAL A 203 -25.29 5.99 -4.25
C VAL A 203 -26.71 6.31 -3.80
N SER A 204 -27.02 6.17 -2.51
CA SER A 204 -28.33 6.51 -1.97
C SER A 204 -28.63 8.00 -2.09
N LEU A 205 -27.67 8.88 -1.80
CA LEU A 205 -27.80 10.33 -2.04
C LEU A 205 -27.96 10.67 -3.53
N ALA A 206 -27.21 10.02 -4.41
CA ALA A 206 -27.36 10.23 -5.84
C ALA A 206 -28.75 9.78 -6.34
N SER A 207 -29.26 8.67 -5.80
CA SER A 207 -30.58 8.14 -6.15
C SER A 207 -31.71 9.02 -5.62
N SER A 208 -31.59 9.56 -4.40
CA SER A 208 -32.58 10.46 -3.82
C SER A 208 -32.61 11.81 -4.54
N VAL A 209 -31.45 12.36 -4.91
CA VAL A 209 -31.38 13.57 -5.75
C VAL A 209 -31.96 13.31 -7.14
N LYS A 210 -31.67 12.16 -7.76
CA LYS A 210 -32.26 11.78 -9.05
C LYS A 210 -33.79 11.69 -8.95
N GLN A 211 -34.31 11.10 -7.89
CA GLN A 211 -35.75 10.97 -7.66
C GLN A 211 -36.42 12.31 -7.35
N ALA A 212 -35.73 13.23 -6.69
CA ALA A 212 -36.24 14.58 -6.41
C ALA A 212 -36.16 15.53 -7.63
N VAL A 213 -35.21 15.31 -8.55
CA VAL A 213 -35.04 16.13 -9.76
C VAL A 213 -35.92 15.65 -10.93
N MET A 214 -36.37 14.40 -10.92
CA MET A 214 -37.34 13.93 -11.90
C MET A 214 -38.73 14.51 -11.57
N PRO A 215 -39.44 15.11 -12.55
CA PRO A 215 -40.81 15.52 -12.34
C PRO A 215 -41.63 14.30 -11.89
N PRO A 216 -42.66 14.49 -11.03
CA PRO A 216 -43.49 13.38 -10.60
C PRO A 216 -43.97 12.61 -11.83
N PRO A 217 -43.99 11.26 -11.82
CA PRO A 217 -44.60 10.51 -12.90
C PRO A 217 -45.98 11.11 -13.09
N ALA A 218 -46.22 11.63 -14.30
CA ALA A 218 -47.52 12.17 -14.68
C ALA A 218 -48.55 11.14 -14.21
N LYS A 219 -49.51 11.60 -13.39
CA LYS A 219 -50.67 10.79 -13.05
C LYS A 219 -51.15 10.21 -14.36
N GLU A 220 -51.09 8.90 -14.50
CA GLU A 220 -51.81 8.23 -15.57
C GLU A 220 -53.26 8.60 -15.34
N GLU A 221 -53.75 9.54 -16.15
CA GLU A 221 -55.16 9.80 -16.30
C GLU A 221 -55.76 8.48 -16.77
N THR A 222 -56.46 7.84 -15.85
CA THR A 222 -57.43 6.80 -16.10
C THR A 222 -58.33 7.31 -17.22
N LYS A 223 -58.11 6.79 -18.44
CA LYS A 223 -59.07 6.95 -19.55
C LYS A 223 -60.41 6.37 -19.08
N PRO A 224 -61.51 7.13 -19.13
CA PRO A 224 -62.82 6.54 -18.94
C PRO A 224 -63.16 5.71 -20.18
N ASP A 225 -63.55 4.45 -19.95
CA ASP A 225 -64.20 3.60 -20.93
C ASP A 225 -65.44 4.31 -21.50
N GLU A 226 -65.37 4.75 -22.76
CA GLU A 226 -66.54 5.15 -23.52
C GLU A 226 -66.93 4.00 -24.46
N LYS A 227 -67.97 3.28 -24.04
CA LYS A 227 -68.81 2.43 -24.89
C LYS A 227 -69.23 3.21 -26.15
N LYS A 228 -69.20 2.56 -27.31
CA LYS A 228 -70.28 2.63 -28.32
C LYS A 228 -70.13 1.55 -29.39
N GLU A 229 -71.26 0.83 -29.52
CA GLU A 229 -71.79 0.01 -30.63
C GLU A 229 -70.99 -1.19 -31.16
#